data_AF-A0A6I5NI15-F1
#
_entry.id   AF-A0A6I5NI15-F1
#
_cell.length_a   1.000
_cell.length_b   1.000
_cell.length_c   1.000
_cell.angle_alpha   90.00
_cell.angle_beta   90.00
_cell.angle_gamma   90.00
#
_symmetry.space_group_name_H-M   'P 1'
#
loop_
_entity.id
_entity.type
_entity.pdbx_description
1 polymer ?
#
loop_
_entity_poly.entity_id
_entity_poly.type
_entity_poly.pdbx_seq_one_letter_code
_entity_poly.pdbx_strand_id
1 'polypeptide(L)'
;MSYTVLALLLGLLSWMGGTSAIAAAEEACLDEWESLELNDTQWVQLEQLEAQLDEQIDTILPISMETERQIEQLEEGFEETVESLFSDGQLQQLEQLDEWIDNQEYAIAPELWDDEEARLTAEQYRQLETLWAEYERRFQAIVTAEQAQRMALLEEQLDEAIEAILPEPTTNQERQIEAVEADFEQQFYALLSPAQRQQWEVNEACYEAEAATL
;
A
#
# COMPACT_ATOMS: atom_id res chain seq x y z
N MET A 1 6.25 20.43 -14.67
CA MET A 1 6.79 20.56 -13.30
C MET A 1 6.49 19.23 -12.66
N SER A 2 7.51 18.63 -12.04
CA SER A 2 7.68 17.19 -11.88
C SER A 2 6.67 16.58 -10.91
N TYR A 3 5.61 15.97 -11.44
CA TYR A 3 4.68 15.11 -10.69
C TYR A 3 5.35 13.85 -10.11
N THR A 4 6.56 13.52 -10.56
CA THR A 4 7.30 12.32 -10.14
C THR A 4 8.00 12.43 -8.80
N VAL A 5 8.30 13.65 -8.31
CA VAL A 5 9.07 13.85 -7.07
C VAL A 5 8.18 13.68 -5.82
N LEU A 6 6.87 13.92 -5.93
CA LEU A 6 5.94 13.91 -4.81
C LEU A 6 5.15 12.60 -4.65
N ALA A 7 4.88 11.86 -5.73
CA ALA A 7 4.27 10.54 -5.66
C ALA A 7 5.14 9.54 -4.84
N LEU A 8 6.46 9.65 -4.95
CA LEU A 8 7.41 8.88 -4.14
C LEU A 8 7.38 9.31 -2.65
N LEU A 9 7.30 10.62 -2.38
CA LEU A 9 7.18 11.18 -1.01
C LEU A 9 5.91 10.75 -0.28
N LEU A 10 4.79 10.63 -0.99
CA LEU A 10 3.52 10.12 -0.45
C LEU A 10 3.57 8.59 -0.22
N GLY A 11 4.20 7.82 -1.13
CA GLY A 11 4.43 6.38 -0.92
C GLY A 11 5.33 6.06 0.28
N LEU A 12 6.28 6.96 0.61
CA LEU A 12 7.21 6.79 1.73
C LEU A 12 6.59 7.05 3.10
N LEU A 13 5.57 7.90 3.18
CA LEU A 13 4.99 8.30 4.46
C LEU A 13 4.12 7.18 5.06
N SER A 14 3.47 6.37 4.23
CA SER A 14 2.90 5.07 4.64
C SER A 14 3.93 4.08 5.21
N TRP A 15 5.23 4.24 4.93
CA TRP A 15 6.31 3.40 5.46
C TRP A 15 7.03 4.01 6.68
N MET A 16 6.87 5.31 6.94
CA MET A 16 7.52 5.99 8.08
C MET A 16 6.80 5.74 9.43
N GLY A 17 5.66 5.05 9.42
CA GLY A 17 4.85 4.73 10.58
C GLY A 17 5.25 3.52 11.42
N GLY A 18 6.39 2.84 11.19
CA GLY A 18 6.56 1.54 11.87
C GLY A 18 7.92 0.86 11.93
N THR A 19 9.06 1.52 12.16
CA THR A 19 10.31 0.76 12.39
C THR A 19 11.19 1.28 13.53
N SER A 20 10.64 1.33 14.74
CA SER A 20 11.45 1.01 15.92
C SER A 20 10.58 0.66 17.13
N ALA A 21 10.60 -0.63 17.48
CA ALA A 21 10.01 -1.28 18.66
C ALA A 21 8.66 -2.03 18.50
N ILE A 22 8.07 -2.08 17.30
CA ILE A 22 6.92 -2.98 17.00
C ILE A 22 7.35 -4.22 16.17
N ALA A 23 8.47 -4.15 15.45
CA ALA A 23 9.07 -5.27 14.71
C ALA A 23 9.56 -6.47 15.56
N ALA A 24 9.19 -6.54 16.85
CA ALA A 24 9.48 -7.68 17.72
C ALA A 24 8.20 -8.40 18.21
N ALA A 25 7.02 -8.02 17.70
CA ALA A 25 5.76 -8.71 17.96
C ALA A 25 5.06 -9.23 16.68
N GLU A 26 5.44 -8.77 15.49
CA GLU A 26 4.88 -9.15 14.18
C GLU A 26 5.58 -10.37 13.53
N GLU A 27 5.89 -11.41 14.32
CA GLU A 27 6.59 -12.60 13.79
C GLU A 27 6.02 -13.90 14.37
N ALA A 28 4.68 -14.04 14.37
CA ALA A 28 4.02 -15.27 14.78
C ALA A 28 3.06 -15.83 13.71
N CYS A 29 2.31 -14.98 13.03
CA CYS A 29 1.53 -15.34 11.86
C CYS A 29 2.22 -14.74 10.62
N LEU A 30 2.66 -15.60 9.69
CA LEU A 30 2.94 -15.12 8.33
C LEU A 30 1.63 -14.54 7.78
N ASP A 31 1.70 -13.49 6.95
CA ASP A 31 0.51 -12.96 6.28
C ASP A 31 -0.33 -14.11 5.69
N GLU A 32 -1.66 -14.02 5.82
CA GLU A 32 -2.63 -15.04 5.41
C GLU A 32 -2.35 -15.51 3.98
N TRP A 33 -1.83 -14.60 3.17
CA TRP A 33 -1.53 -14.70 1.76
C TRP A 33 -0.06 -15.00 1.46
N GLU A 34 0.90 -14.44 2.20
CA GLU A 34 2.34 -14.52 1.87
C GLU A 34 2.93 -15.93 1.97
N SER A 35 2.31 -16.82 2.76
CA SER A 35 2.76 -18.21 2.91
C SER A 35 2.12 -19.18 1.90
N LEU A 36 1.14 -18.72 1.12
CA LEU A 36 0.53 -19.53 0.06
C LEU A 36 1.32 -19.40 -1.24
N GLU A 37 2.17 -20.40 -1.52
CA GLU A 37 2.82 -20.50 -2.83
C GLU A 37 1.80 -20.81 -3.93
N LEU A 38 1.23 -19.76 -4.55
CA LEU A 38 0.34 -19.88 -5.71
C LEU A 38 1.16 -20.08 -7.00
N ASN A 39 0.67 -20.93 -7.89
CA ASN A 39 1.22 -21.07 -9.24
C ASN A 39 0.66 -19.99 -10.18
N ASP A 40 1.29 -19.81 -11.35
CA ASP A 40 0.92 -18.75 -12.31
C ASP A 40 -0.56 -18.77 -12.72
N THR A 41 -1.18 -19.96 -12.81
CA THR A 41 -2.62 -20.06 -13.12
C THR A 41 -3.50 -19.63 -11.95
N GLN A 42 -3.09 -19.94 -10.72
CA GLN A 42 -3.80 -19.51 -9.52
C GLN A 42 -3.69 -17.99 -9.32
N TRP A 43 -2.53 -17.40 -9.61
CA TRP A 43 -2.32 -15.94 -9.56
C TRP A 43 -3.23 -15.20 -10.54
N VAL A 44 -3.23 -15.57 -11.82
CA VAL A 44 -4.11 -14.95 -12.83
C VAL A 44 -5.60 -15.09 -12.45
N GLN A 45 -5.97 -16.16 -11.75
CA GLN A 45 -7.33 -16.34 -11.27
C GLN A 45 -7.64 -15.49 -10.03
N LEU A 46 -6.67 -15.30 -9.14
CA LEU A 46 -6.79 -14.42 -7.98
C LEU A 46 -6.94 -12.95 -8.42
N GLU A 47 -6.07 -12.46 -9.31
CA GLU A 47 -6.15 -11.10 -9.88
C GLU A 47 -7.54 -10.84 -10.51
N GLN A 48 -8.10 -11.83 -11.20
CA GLN A 48 -9.45 -11.74 -11.77
C GLN A 48 -10.55 -11.72 -10.72
N LEU A 49 -10.37 -12.40 -9.59
CA LEU A 49 -11.32 -12.40 -8.48
C LEU A 49 -11.25 -11.07 -7.72
N GLU A 50 -10.06 -10.53 -7.49
CA GLU A 50 -9.84 -9.22 -6.84
C GLU A 50 -10.46 -8.11 -7.69
N ALA A 51 -10.17 -8.06 -8.99
CA ALA A 51 -10.79 -7.09 -9.89
C ALA A 51 -12.34 -7.18 -9.94
N GLN A 52 -12.89 -8.39 -9.77
CA GLN A 52 -14.34 -8.60 -9.67
C GLN A 52 -14.92 -8.17 -8.33
N LEU A 53 -14.17 -8.35 -7.24
CA LEU A 53 -14.54 -7.88 -5.91
C LEU A 53 -14.58 -6.35 -5.91
N ASP A 54 -13.54 -5.70 -6.44
CA ASP A 54 -13.45 -4.24 -6.54
C ASP A 54 -14.63 -3.66 -7.34
N GLU A 55 -14.92 -4.21 -8.53
CA GLU A 55 -16.06 -3.75 -9.35
C GLU A 55 -17.40 -3.89 -8.59
N GLN A 56 -17.55 -4.93 -7.78
CA GLN A 56 -18.76 -5.14 -6.98
C GLN A 56 -18.84 -4.16 -5.80
N ILE A 57 -17.73 -3.94 -5.08
CA ILE A 57 -17.66 -2.97 -3.99
C ILE A 57 -17.94 -1.57 -4.52
N ASP A 58 -17.35 -1.17 -5.64
CA ASP A 58 -17.61 0.11 -6.31
C ASP A 58 -19.08 0.28 -6.70
N THR A 59 -19.74 -0.82 -7.10
CA THR A 59 -21.17 -0.81 -7.39
C THR A 59 -22.02 -0.62 -6.13
N ILE A 60 -21.60 -1.18 -5.00
CA ILE A 60 -22.31 -1.12 -3.71
C ILE A 60 -22.11 0.24 -3.03
N LEU A 61 -20.88 0.75 -3.03
CA LEU A 61 -20.45 1.99 -2.40
C LEU A 61 -19.73 2.90 -3.41
N PRO A 62 -20.48 3.47 -4.37
CA PRO A 62 -19.85 4.30 -5.40
C PRO A 62 -19.32 5.61 -4.80
N ILE A 63 -18.07 5.92 -5.08
CA ILE A 63 -17.50 7.24 -4.86
C ILE A 63 -18.02 8.15 -5.98
N SER A 64 -18.48 9.35 -5.60
CA SER A 64 -18.98 10.31 -6.58
C SER A 64 -17.83 11.05 -7.25
N MET A 65 -17.96 11.41 -8.54
CA MET A 65 -17.00 12.30 -9.22
C MET A 65 -16.73 13.61 -8.45
N GLU A 66 -17.71 14.08 -7.67
CA GLU A 66 -17.54 15.26 -6.84
C GLU A 66 -16.67 14.98 -5.61
N THR A 67 -16.79 13.78 -5.02
CA THR A 67 -15.92 13.30 -3.94
C THR A 67 -14.50 13.07 -4.46
N GLU A 68 -14.33 12.40 -5.60
CA GLU A 68 -13.03 12.22 -6.26
C GLU A 68 -12.35 13.58 -6.47
N ARG A 69 -13.06 14.55 -7.05
CA ARG A 69 -12.56 15.92 -7.23
C ARG A 69 -12.20 16.61 -5.92
N GLN A 70 -12.88 16.30 -4.82
CA GLN A 70 -12.54 16.85 -3.50
C GLN A 70 -11.29 16.21 -2.93
N ILE A 71 -11.12 14.88 -3.11
CA ILE A 71 -9.90 14.15 -2.74
C ILE A 71 -8.70 14.72 -3.51
N GLU A 72 -8.80 14.84 -4.84
CA GLU A 72 -7.74 15.44 -5.68
C GLU A 72 -7.35 16.84 -5.19
N GLN A 73 -8.33 17.67 -4.79
CA GLN A 73 -8.06 19.01 -4.26
C GLN A 73 -7.38 19.01 -2.89
N LEU A 74 -7.68 18.01 -2.05
CA LEU A 74 -7.00 17.83 -0.77
C LEU A 74 -5.55 17.38 -0.99
N GLU A 75 -5.33 16.44 -1.90
CA GLU A 75 -4.01 15.93 -2.28
C GLU A 75 -3.15 17.05 -2.88
N GLU A 76 -3.65 17.80 -3.87
CA GLU A 76 -2.93 18.95 -4.46
C GLU A 76 -2.55 19.98 -3.38
N GLY A 77 -3.46 20.27 -2.44
CA GLY A 77 -3.20 21.19 -1.34
C GLY A 77 -2.17 20.66 -0.33
N PHE A 78 -2.19 19.35 -0.07
CA PHE A 78 -1.18 18.67 0.74
C PHE A 78 0.19 18.76 0.06
N GLU A 79 0.26 18.44 -1.23
CA GLU A 79 1.49 18.49 -2.03
C GLU A 79 2.14 19.89 -1.97
N GLU A 80 1.37 20.94 -2.28
CA GLU A 80 1.85 22.33 -2.20
C GLU A 80 2.36 22.68 -0.79
N THR A 81 1.67 22.19 0.24
CA THR A 81 2.04 22.45 1.64
C THR A 81 3.32 21.72 2.02
N VAL A 82 3.48 20.45 1.62
CA VAL A 82 4.69 19.66 1.84
C VAL A 82 5.88 20.25 1.09
N GLU A 83 5.72 20.60 -0.18
CA GLU A 83 6.79 21.23 -0.96
C GLU A 83 7.30 22.52 -0.28
N SER A 84 6.38 23.31 0.29
CA SER A 84 6.71 24.55 1.01
C SER A 84 7.57 24.34 2.27
N LEU A 85 7.66 23.12 2.80
CA LEU A 85 8.53 22.79 3.94
C LEU A 85 10.00 22.79 3.55
N PHE A 86 10.31 22.62 2.26
CA PHE A 86 11.68 22.45 1.78
C PHE A 86 12.25 23.74 1.20
N SER A 87 13.56 23.89 1.35
CA SER A 87 14.28 24.92 0.58
C SER A 87 14.55 24.46 -0.85
N ASP A 88 14.76 25.40 -1.79
CA ASP A 88 15.14 25.08 -3.18
C ASP A 88 16.32 24.10 -3.27
N GLY A 89 17.29 24.21 -2.36
CA GLY A 89 18.46 23.32 -2.32
C GLY A 89 18.14 21.91 -1.81
N GLN A 90 17.12 21.76 -0.96
CA GLN A 90 16.60 20.44 -0.55
C GLN A 90 15.75 19.84 -1.68
N LEU A 91 14.88 20.62 -2.32
CA LEU A 91 14.09 20.16 -3.47
C LEU A 91 14.98 19.61 -4.59
N GLN A 92 16.09 20.27 -4.90
CA GLN A 92 17.08 19.75 -5.86
C GLN A 92 17.75 18.45 -5.44
N GLN A 93 17.93 18.21 -4.13
CA GLN A 93 18.49 16.96 -3.62
C GLN A 93 17.46 15.83 -3.64
N LEU A 94 16.20 16.14 -3.37
CA LEU A 94 15.08 15.20 -3.47
C LEU A 94 14.88 14.78 -4.93
N GLU A 95 14.84 15.73 -5.88
CA GLU A 95 14.75 15.40 -7.31
C GLU A 95 15.90 14.47 -7.78
N GLN A 96 17.12 14.67 -7.28
CA GLN A 96 18.25 13.78 -7.57
C GLN A 96 18.13 12.42 -6.89
N LEU A 97 17.51 12.37 -5.71
CA LEU A 97 17.25 11.13 -5.00
C LEU A 97 16.18 10.30 -5.72
N ASP A 98 15.16 10.95 -6.27
CA ASP A 98 14.10 10.31 -7.04
C ASP A 98 14.63 9.81 -8.39
N GLU A 99 15.40 10.63 -9.12
CA GLU A 99 16.07 10.13 -10.33
C GLU A 99 16.99 8.94 -10.01
N TRP A 100 17.64 8.95 -8.84
CA TRP A 100 18.45 7.82 -8.42
C TRP A 100 17.61 6.56 -8.15
N ILE A 101 16.46 6.66 -7.45
CA ILE A 101 15.63 5.51 -7.11
C ILE A 101 15.05 4.87 -8.36
N ASP A 102 14.47 5.68 -9.26
CA ASP A 102 13.91 5.21 -10.53
C ASP A 102 14.93 4.40 -11.33
N ASN A 103 16.17 4.92 -11.41
CA ASN A 103 17.25 4.24 -12.11
C ASN A 103 17.70 2.94 -11.42
N GLN A 104 17.62 2.85 -10.09
CA GLN A 104 17.96 1.62 -9.36
C GLN A 104 16.84 0.58 -9.47
N GLU A 105 15.58 1.00 -9.35
CA GLU A 105 14.41 0.12 -9.49
C GLU A 105 14.35 -0.47 -10.90
N TYR A 106 14.51 0.35 -11.94
CA TYR A 106 14.61 -0.11 -13.33
C TYR A 106 15.74 -1.14 -13.51
N ALA A 107 16.86 -0.99 -12.81
CA ALA A 107 17.98 -1.93 -12.92
C ALA A 107 17.70 -3.29 -12.23
N ILE A 108 16.85 -3.31 -11.21
CA ILE A 108 16.49 -4.52 -10.46
C ILE A 108 15.30 -5.23 -11.13
N ALA A 109 14.27 -4.47 -11.46
CA ALA A 109 12.98 -4.97 -11.93
C ALA A 109 12.48 -4.12 -13.11
N PRO A 110 13.15 -4.18 -14.29
CA PRO A 110 12.72 -3.43 -15.46
C PRO A 110 11.29 -3.79 -15.92
N GLU A 111 10.83 -5.00 -15.61
CA GLU A 111 9.46 -5.46 -15.91
C GLU A 111 8.36 -4.59 -15.28
N LEU A 112 8.61 -3.97 -14.12
CA LEU A 112 7.63 -3.11 -13.45
C LEU A 112 7.32 -1.82 -14.23
N TRP A 113 8.20 -1.44 -15.17
CA TRP A 113 7.99 -0.26 -16.01
C TRP A 113 7.09 -0.52 -17.22
N ASP A 114 6.97 -1.78 -17.62
CA ASP A 114 6.06 -2.21 -18.70
C ASP A 114 4.72 -2.69 -18.12
N ASP A 115 4.73 -3.24 -16.90
CA ASP A 115 3.59 -3.84 -16.21
C ASP A 115 3.82 -3.74 -14.69
N GLU A 116 3.10 -2.85 -14.00
CA GLU A 116 3.26 -2.61 -12.55
C GLU A 116 2.95 -3.86 -11.70
N GLU A 117 2.17 -4.80 -12.24
CA GLU A 117 1.81 -6.07 -11.60
C GLU A 117 2.79 -7.21 -11.99
N ALA A 118 3.90 -6.89 -12.66
CA ALA A 118 4.85 -7.89 -13.10
C ALA A 118 5.43 -8.68 -11.91
N ARG A 119 5.31 -10.01 -12.00
CA ARG A 119 5.81 -10.90 -10.96
C ARG A 119 7.32 -10.80 -10.81
N LEU A 120 7.77 -10.35 -9.64
CA LEU A 120 9.16 -10.32 -9.26
C LEU A 120 9.64 -11.66 -8.70
N THR A 121 10.93 -11.93 -8.88
CA THR A 121 11.60 -13.02 -8.17
C THR A 121 11.84 -12.63 -6.71
N ALA A 122 11.96 -13.62 -5.82
CA ALA A 122 12.33 -13.39 -4.43
C ALA A 122 13.68 -12.65 -4.28
N GLU A 123 14.59 -12.78 -5.26
CA GLU A 123 15.83 -12.01 -5.30
C GLU A 123 15.55 -10.52 -5.53
N GLN A 124 14.70 -10.20 -6.52
CA GLN A 124 14.35 -8.83 -6.86
C GLN A 124 13.60 -8.15 -5.72
N TYR A 125 12.63 -8.82 -5.08
CA TYR A 125 11.96 -8.31 -3.89
C TYR A 125 12.96 -7.89 -2.81
N ARG A 126 13.87 -8.78 -2.42
CA ARG A 126 14.89 -8.48 -1.41
C ARG A 126 15.83 -7.35 -1.83
N GLN A 127 16.16 -7.24 -3.11
CA GLN A 127 16.98 -6.15 -3.63
C GLN A 127 16.22 -4.82 -3.55
N LEU A 128 14.93 -4.79 -3.89
CA LEU A 128 14.07 -3.62 -3.75
C LEU A 128 13.91 -3.22 -2.27
N GLU A 129 13.66 -4.15 -1.36
CA GLU A 129 13.60 -3.86 0.09
C GLU A 129 14.89 -3.18 0.59
N THR A 130 16.05 -3.72 0.19
CA THR A 130 17.36 -3.14 0.55
C THR A 130 17.53 -1.75 -0.06
N LEU A 131 17.06 -1.57 -1.30
CA LEU A 131 17.12 -0.30 -2.02
C LEU A 131 16.23 0.76 -1.34
N TRP A 132 15.01 0.41 -0.95
CA TRP A 132 14.08 1.27 -0.20
C TRP A 132 14.64 1.69 1.16
N ALA A 133 15.28 0.79 1.89
CA ALA A 133 15.96 1.14 3.13
C ALA A 133 17.12 2.16 2.92
N GLU A 134 17.83 2.06 1.79
CA GLU A 134 18.87 3.01 1.42
C GLU A 134 18.29 4.35 0.93
N TYR A 135 17.16 4.33 0.21
CA TYR A 135 16.40 5.52 -0.14
C TYR A 135 16.03 6.29 1.13
N GLU A 136 15.38 5.63 2.09
CA GLU A 136 14.93 6.23 3.35
C GLU A 136 16.11 6.85 4.12
N ARG A 137 17.23 6.14 4.19
CA ARG A 137 18.45 6.66 4.81
C ARG A 137 18.97 7.94 4.14
N ARG A 138 18.86 8.04 2.81
CA ARG A 138 19.28 9.22 2.03
C ARG A 138 18.29 10.36 2.18
N PHE A 139 17.00 10.05 2.16
CA PHE A 139 15.92 10.98 2.42
C PHE A 139 16.09 11.67 3.78
N GLN A 140 16.30 10.88 4.84
CA GLN A 140 16.59 11.38 6.20
C GLN A 140 17.87 12.20 6.32
N ALA A 141 18.80 12.09 5.36
CA ALA A 141 19.99 12.94 5.32
C ALA A 141 19.72 14.32 4.69
N ILE A 142 18.66 14.45 3.90
CA ILE A 142 18.21 15.70 3.24
C ILE A 142 17.23 16.44 4.15
N VAL A 143 16.35 15.70 4.83
CA VAL A 143 15.23 16.24 5.61
C VAL A 143 15.59 16.37 7.10
N THR A 144 15.15 17.45 7.74
CA THR A 144 15.31 17.61 9.19
C THR A 144 14.23 16.85 9.97
N ALA A 145 14.52 16.48 11.22
CA ALA A 145 13.54 15.82 12.07
C ALA A 145 12.24 16.64 12.27
N GLU A 146 12.33 17.98 12.28
CA GLU A 146 11.17 18.86 12.38
C GLU A 146 10.32 18.82 11.11
N GLN A 147 10.95 18.84 9.92
CA GLN A 147 10.26 18.69 8.64
C GLN A 147 9.58 17.32 8.54
N ALA A 148 10.25 16.25 8.94
CA ALA A 148 9.68 14.89 8.96
C ALA A 148 8.44 14.79 9.87
N GLN A 149 8.53 15.30 11.11
CA GLN A 149 7.38 15.36 12.01
C GLN A 149 6.23 16.21 11.46
N ARG A 150 6.56 17.30 10.74
CA ARG A 150 5.55 18.14 10.13
C ARG A 150 4.85 17.45 8.98
N MET A 151 5.56 16.69 8.14
CA MET A 151 4.96 15.89 7.07
C MET A 151 4.02 14.82 7.63
N ALA A 152 4.46 14.04 8.63
CA ALA A 152 3.61 13.03 9.27
C ALA A 152 2.30 13.62 9.84
N LEU A 153 2.36 14.82 10.44
CA LEU A 153 1.16 15.50 10.92
C LEU A 153 0.26 16.00 9.77
N LEU A 154 0.84 16.40 8.63
CA LEU A 154 0.07 16.83 7.47
C LEU A 154 -0.62 15.64 6.80
N GLU A 155 0.01 14.48 6.81
CA GLU A 155 -0.55 13.22 6.29
C GLU A 155 -1.72 12.78 7.16
N GLU A 156 -1.55 12.75 8.49
CA GLU A 156 -2.66 12.46 9.42
C GLU A 156 -3.85 13.41 9.19
N GLN A 157 -3.58 14.68 8.90
CA GLN A 157 -4.63 15.67 8.57
C GLN A 157 -5.27 15.44 7.20
N LEU A 158 -4.51 14.96 6.22
CA LEU A 158 -5.03 14.59 4.91
C LEU A 158 -5.94 13.37 5.04
N ASP A 159 -5.51 12.33 5.74
CA ASP A 159 -6.29 11.12 6.00
C ASP A 159 -7.60 11.44 6.70
N GLU A 160 -7.56 12.24 7.79
CA GLU A 160 -8.76 12.70 8.49
C GLU A 160 -9.69 13.51 7.57
N ALA A 161 -9.15 14.29 6.64
CA ALA A 161 -9.93 15.10 5.71
C ALA A 161 -10.57 14.26 4.60
N ILE A 162 -9.84 13.27 4.06
CA ILE A 162 -10.34 12.31 3.07
C ILE A 162 -11.44 11.46 3.71
N GLU A 163 -11.20 10.86 4.88
CA GLU A 163 -12.17 10.05 5.60
C GLU A 163 -13.47 10.83 5.88
N ALA A 164 -13.36 12.11 6.22
CA ALA A 164 -14.53 12.96 6.48
C ALA A 164 -15.41 13.25 5.24
N ILE A 165 -14.89 13.05 4.03
CA ILE A 165 -15.64 13.23 2.77
C ILE A 165 -16.02 11.91 2.09
N LEU A 166 -15.42 10.80 2.51
CA LEU A 166 -15.80 9.47 2.05
C LEU A 166 -17.23 9.12 2.52
N PRO A 167 -18.02 8.45 1.67
CA PRO A 167 -19.36 8.04 2.07
C PRO A 167 -19.29 6.90 3.08
N GLU A 168 -19.87 7.09 4.27
CA GLU A 168 -20.08 5.96 5.18
C GLU A 168 -21.07 4.96 4.57
N PRO A 169 -20.75 3.66 4.56
CA PRO A 169 -21.67 2.64 4.07
C PRO A 169 -22.89 2.58 4.99
N THR A 170 -24.08 2.43 4.40
CA THR A 170 -25.27 2.09 5.19
C THR A 170 -25.18 0.66 5.69
N THR A 171 -25.91 0.30 6.76
CA THR A 171 -26.04 -1.10 7.23
C THR A 171 -26.53 -2.09 6.16
N ASN A 172 -27.12 -1.62 5.06
CA ASN A 172 -27.45 -2.50 3.94
C ASN A 172 -26.29 -2.67 2.96
N GLN A 173 -25.47 -1.63 2.77
CA GLN A 173 -24.25 -1.70 1.97
C GLN A 173 -23.18 -2.50 2.70
N GLU A 174 -22.99 -2.30 4.01
CA GLU A 174 -22.08 -3.14 4.84
C GLU A 174 -22.40 -4.63 4.66
N ARG A 175 -23.67 -5.03 4.83
CA ARG A 175 -24.10 -6.42 4.62
C ARG A 175 -23.97 -6.92 3.17
N GLN A 176 -23.92 -6.02 2.19
CA GLN A 176 -23.67 -6.40 0.79
C GLN A 176 -22.18 -6.58 0.55
N ILE A 177 -21.34 -5.70 1.10
CA ILE A 177 -19.87 -5.79 1.10
C ILE A 177 -19.45 -7.11 1.76
N GLU A 178 -19.91 -7.38 2.98
CA GLU A 178 -19.66 -8.65 3.69
C GLU A 178 -20.07 -9.88 2.85
N ALA A 179 -21.14 -9.77 2.07
CA ALA A 179 -21.62 -10.88 1.25
C ALA A 179 -20.77 -11.11 -0.02
N VAL A 180 -20.22 -10.05 -0.61
CA VAL A 180 -19.32 -10.17 -1.78
C VAL A 180 -17.92 -10.59 -1.36
N GLU A 181 -17.43 -10.12 -0.21
CA GLU A 181 -16.17 -10.58 0.40
C GLU A 181 -16.24 -12.08 0.74
N ALA A 182 -17.33 -12.53 1.38
CA ALA A 182 -17.52 -13.95 1.67
C ALA A 182 -17.60 -14.83 0.40
N ASP A 183 -18.14 -14.30 -0.71
CA ASP A 183 -18.15 -15.00 -2.00
C ASP A 183 -16.75 -15.06 -2.62
N PHE A 184 -15.99 -13.95 -2.56
CA PHE A 184 -14.58 -13.90 -2.96
C PHE A 184 -13.75 -14.93 -2.21
N GLU A 185 -13.81 -14.95 -0.88
CA GLU A 185 -13.10 -15.92 -0.03
C GLU A 185 -13.45 -17.36 -0.41
N GLN A 186 -14.73 -17.66 -0.64
CA GLN A 186 -15.18 -18.98 -1.05
C GLN A 186 -14.60 -19.38 -2.42
N GLN A 187 -14.60 -18.45 -3.38
CA GLN A 187 -14.05 -18.67 -4.72
C GLN A 187 -12.54 -18.85 -4.65
N PHE A 188 -11.82 -18.03 -3.89
CA PHE A 188 -10.38 -18.14 -3.68
C PHE A 188 -10.01 -19.48 -3.03
N TYR A 189 -10.68 -19.88 -1.94
CA TYR A 189 -10.47 -21.16 -1.28
C TYR A 189 -10.71 -22.34 -2.25
N ALA A 190 -11.62 -22.20 -3.22
CA ALA A 190 -11.84 -23.19 -4.25
C ALA A 190 -10.65 -23.34 -5.23
N LEU A 191 -9.88 -22.28 -5.47
CA LEU A 191 -8.65 -22.28 -6.30
C LEU A 191 -7.51 -23.04 -5.64
N LEU A 192 -7.49 -23.08 -4.30
CA LEU A 192 -6.41 -23.68 -3.54
C LEU A 192 -6.42 -25.21 -3.63
N SER A 193 -5.22 -25.80 -3.70
CA SER A 193 -5.01 -27.23 -3.51
C SER A 193 -5.28 -27.66 -2.07
N PRO A 194 -5.51 -28.96 -1.79
CA PRO A 194 -5.74 -29.42 -0.42
C PRO A 194 -4.63 -29.04 0.57
N ALA A 195 -3.37 -29.01 0.13
CA ALA A 195 -2.25 -28.61 0.98
C ALA A 195 -2.25 -27.10 1.25
N GLN A 196 -2.55 -26.29 0.22
CA GLN A 196 -2.69 -24.84 0.36
C GLN A 196 -3.88 -24.49 1.26
N ARG A 197 -5.03 -25.16 1.14
CA ARG A 197 -6.18 -24.97 2.04
C ARG A 197 -5.86 -25.28 3.49
N GLN A 198 -5.09 -26.34 3.73
CA GLN A 198 -4.64 -26.65 5.08
C GLN A 198 -3.70 -25.57 5.63
N GLN A 199 -2.85 -24.98 4.79
CA GLN A 199 -2.00 -23.87 5.19
C GLN A 199 -2.81 -22.61 5.48
N TRP A 200 -3.78 -22.29 4.63
CA TRP A 200 -4.75 -21.21 4.84
C TRP A 200 -5.48 -21.33 6.17
N GLU A 201 -6.07 -22.49 6.47
CA GLU A 201 -6.76 -22.75 7.74
C GLU A 201 -5.83 -22.61 8.97
N VAL A 202 -4.53 -22.88 8.80
CA VAL A 202 -3.53 -22.65 9.86
C VAL A 202 -3.25 -21.16 10.04
N ASN A 203 -3.21 -20.39 8.96
CA ASN A 203 -3.00 -18.94 9.00
C ASN A 203 -4.22 -18.24 9.64
N GLU A 204 -5.45 -18.54 9.19
CA GLU A 204 -6.69 -17.99 9.76
C GLU A 204 -6.77 -18.23 11.28
N ALA A 205 -6.51 -19.48 11.71
CA ALA A 205 -6.54 -19.83 13.13
C ALA A 205 -5.47 -19.10 13.96
N CYS A 206 -4.37 -18.69 13.32
CA CYS A 206 -3.32 -17.87 13.94
C CYS A 206 -3.83 -16.44 14.18
N TYR A 207 -4.44 -15.83 13.16
CA TYR A 207 -5.03 -14.48 13.25
C TYR A 207 -6.19 -14.39 14.25
N GLU A 208 -7.11 -15.37 14.25
CA GLU A 208 -8.19 -15.41 15.24
C GLU A 208 -7.66 -15.51 16.67
N ALA A 209 -6.56 -16.23 16.87
CA ALA A 209 -5.93 -16.37 18.19
C ALA A 209 -5.25 -15.07 18.64
N GLU A 210 -4.62 -14.32 17.73
CA GLU A 210 -4.05 -13.01 18.02
C GLU A 210 -5.14 -11.98 18.34
N ALA A 211 -6.19 -11.89 17.53
CA ALA A 211 -7.31 -10.99 17.74
C ALA A 211 -8.02 -11.23 19.08
N ALA A 212 -8.07 -12.48 19.57
CA ALA A 212 -8.65 -12.83 20.87
C ALA A 212 -7.76 -12.45 22.07
N THR A 213 -6.52 -12.03 21.85
CA THR A 213 -5.56 -11.65 22.92
C THR A 213 -5.37 -10.14 23.08
N LEU A 214 -5.94 -9.33 22.18
CA LEU A 214 -6.03 -7.87 22.25
C LEU A 214 -7.31 -7.41 22.98
#